data_AF-D5JG43-F1
#
_entry.id   AF-D5JG43-F1
#
_cell.length_a   1.000
_cell.length_b   1.000
_cell.length_c   1.000
_cell.angle_alpha   90.00
_cell.angle_beta   90.00
_cell.angle_gamma   90.00
#
_symmetry.space_group_name_H-M   'P 1'
#
loop_
_entity.id
_entity.type
_entity.pdbx_description
1 polymer ?
#
loop_
_entity_poly.entity_id
_entity_poly.type
_entity_poly.pdbx_seq_one_letter_code
_entity_poly.pdbx_strand_id
1 'polypeptide(L)'
;ENMDIFDPNFYNTNSQDLTFLDTGESDLIGGGTQDTDIDFNVFTVPSQSQTQTSQLDKSYEPEKHETNVELLETAINNLKFEEEEEQESEQPKTLPEYACAYCGIHDPSTVVMCNATKKWFCNGRGNTSGSHIIHHLVRAKTKEVTLHKDGPLKDTVLECYVCASKNVFQLGFVPAKAESVVVLLCRHPCAQQNKDMTWDPNSWQPLIIDRQFLSWLVKVPSDEEQCRARQMSAQQINKLEELWKENPNATLEDLEKP
;
A
#
# COMPACT_ATOMS: atom_id res chain seq x y z
N GLU A 1 11.08 -68.99 33.21
CA GLU A 1 12.55 -69.04 33.13
C GLU A 1 12.99 -68.14 31.98
N ASN A 2 13.84 -67.15 32.27
CA ASN A 2 14.92 -66.53 31.46
C ASN A 2 14.71 -66.27 29.95
N MET A 3 15.21 -65.21 29.32
CA MET A 3 15.76 -63.88 29.62
C MET A 3 16.09 -63.31 28.22
N ASP A 4 15.73 -62.06 27.97
CA ASP A 4 16.40 -61.02 27.16
C ASP A 4 17.32 -61.40 26.00
N ILE A 5 17.11 -60.75 24.84
CA ILE A 5 18.10 -59.83 24.23
C ILE A 5 17.32 -58.68 23.54
N PHE A 6 17.66 -57.47 23.98
CA PHE A 6 17.29 -56.16 23.46
C PHE A 6 17.97 -55.85 22.12
N ASP A 7 17.27 -55.18 21.20
CA ASP A 7 17.81 -53.94 20.58
C ASP A 7 16.65 -53.04 20.09
N PRO A 8 16.40 -51.88 20.71
CA PRO A 8 15.29 -50.98 20.36
C PRO A 8 15.82 -49.65 19.84
N ASN A 9 15.59 -49.28 18.57
CA ASN A 9 15.72 -47.87 18.13
C ASN A 9 15.12 -47.60 16.75
N PHE A 10 13.79 -47.61 16.63
CA PHE A 10 13.13 -46.97 15.48
C PHE A 10 11.87 -46.24 15.88
N TYR A 11 11.99 -45.19 16.70
CA TYR A 11 11.00 -44.12 16.76
C TYR A 11 11.62 -42.78 17.21
N ASN A 12 11.56 -41.81 16.30
CA ASN A 12 10.97 -40.47 16.50
C ASN A 12 11.84 -39.28 17.00
N THR A 13 11.53 -38.13 16.36
CA THR A 13 11.61 -36.71 16.79
C THR A 13 12.91 -35.87 16.68
N ASN A 14 12.69 -34.67 16.09
CA ASN A 14 13.18 -33.32 16.44
C ASN A 14 14.62 -32.85 16.16
N SER A 15 14.69 -31.90 15.21
CA SER A 15 15.11 -30.49 15.37
C SER A 15 16.51 -30.11 15.88
N GLN A 16 17.20 -29.33 15.01
CA GLN A 16 18.26 -28.31 15.19
C GLN A 16 19.70 -28.77 15.48
N ASP A 17 20.64 -28.36 14.61
CA ASP A 17 21.85 -27.65 15.06
C ASP A 17 22.57 -26.92 13.91
N LEU A 18 22.90 -25.65 14.14
CA LEU A 18 23.70 -24.77 13.28
C LEU A 18 25.16 -24.88 13.71
N THR A 19 26.05 -25.34 12.82
CA THR A 19 27.48 -25.40 13.11
C THR A 19 28.13 -24.02 12.94
N PHE A 20 28.52 -23.41 14.07
CA PHE A 20 29.48 -22.32 14.13
C PHE A 20 30.90 -22.85 13.88
N LEU A 21 31.64 -22.23 12.95
CA LEU A 21 33.08 -22.44 12.78
C LEU A 21 33.81 -21.32 13.53
N ASP A 22 34.33 -21.69 14.69
CA ASP A 22 35.27 -20.95 15.51
C ASP A 22 36.63 -20.88 14.78
N THR A 23 37.14 -19.68 14.54
CA THR A 23 38.50 -19.47 14.04
C THR A 23 39.28 -18.70 15.10
N GLY A 24 39.81 -19.46 16.05
CA GLY A 24 40.83 -19.00 16.98
C GLY A 24 42.09 -18.57 16.22
N GLU A 25 42.38 -17.28 16.33
CA GLU A 25 43.68 -16.67 16.62
C GLU A 25 44.96 -17.41 16.19
N SER A 26 45.66 -16.84 15.20
CA SER A 26 47.07 -16.38 15.30
C SER A 26 47.63 -16.16 13.90
N ASP A 27 47.65 -14.90 13.43
CA ASP A 27 48.82 -14.35 12.74
C ASP A 27 48.66 -12.84 12.53
N LEU A 28 49.38 -12.12 13.40
CA LEU A 28 50.06 -10.84 13.22
C LEU A 28 50.09 -10.30 11.78
N ILE A 29 49.65 -9.05 11.58
CA ILE A 29 50.41 -7.94 10.97
C ILE A 29 49.64 -6.60 11.14
N GLY A 30 50.28 -5.63 11.79
CA GLY A 30 50.22 -4.20 11.42
C GLY A 30 49.05 -3.35 11.92
N GLY A 31 49.06 -2.97 13.20
CA GLY A 31 48.25 -1.85 13.70
C GLY A 31 48.83 -0.49 13.29
N GLY A 32 48.03 0.31 12.57
CA GLY A 32 48.28 1.71 12.28
C GLY A 32 46.98 2.50 12.43
N THR A 33 46.90 3.29 13.50
CA THR A 33 45.81 4.21 13.83
C THR A 33 45.79 5.39 12.87
N GLN A 34 44.63 5.81 12.37
CA GLN A 34 44.36 7.23 12.11
C GLN A 34 42.86 7.52 12.06
N ASP A 35 42.46 8.35 13.03
CA ASP A 35 41.25 9.17 13.04
C ASP A 35 41.04 9.87 11.70
N THR A 36 39.79 9.95 11.26
CA THR A 36 39.40 10.90 10.21
C THR A 36 38.51 11.94 10.84
N ASP A 37 39.13 13.09 11.13
CA ASP A 37 38.46 14.34 11.44
C ASP A 37 37.50 14.70 10.30
N ILE A 38 36.23 14.88 10.68
CA ILE A 38 35.19 15.40 9.79
C ILE A 38 35.43 16.89 9.66
N ASP A 39 36.08 17.28 8.56
CA ASP A 39 36.32 18.68 8.22
C ASP A 39 35.06 19.28 7.56
N PHE A 40 34.49 20.28 8.24
CA PHE A 40 33.25 20.95 7.86
C PHE A 40 33.61 22.19 7.05
N ASN A 41 33.93 22.03 5.78
CA ASN A 41 33.80 23.08 4.78
C ASN A 41 33.95 22.55 3.35
N VAL A 42 33.24 23.22 2.43
CA VAL A 42 33.27 23.08 0.96
C VAL A 42 32.21 22.14 0.38
N PHE A 43 31.09 22.72 -0.10
CA PHE A 43 30.84 22.86 -1.55
C PHE A 43 29.54 23.64 -1.81
N THR A 44 29.67 24.96 -1.99
CA THR A 44 28.62 25.83 -2.55
C THR A 44 28.72 25.84 -4.07
N VAL A 45 27.56 25.77 -4.72
CA VAL A 45 27.33 25.75 -6.18
C VAL A 45 27.87 26.99 -6.91
N PRO A 46 28.50 26.85 -8.10
CA PRO A 46 28.88 27.99 -8.93
C PRO A 46 27.72 28.43 -9.85
N SER A 47 27.37 29.72 -9.77
CA SER A 47 26.58 30.42 -10.78
C SER A 47 27.54 30.99 -11.84
N GLN A 48 27.35 30.58 -13.10
CA GLN A 48 28.01 31.19 -14.24
C GLN A 48 27.29 32.48 -14.62
N SER A 49 28.00 33.62 -14.64
CA SER A 49 27.84 34.68 -15.63
C SER A 49 29.08 35.57 -15.62
N GLN A 50 29.73 35.63 -16.77
CA GLN A 50 30.97 36.34 -17.06
C GLN A 50 30.72 37.85 -17.17
N THR A 51 31.62 38.68 -16.63
CA THR A 51 32.00 39.96 -17.26
C THR A 51 33.36 40.43 -16.76
N GLN A 52 34.20 40.87 -17.70
CA GLN A 52 35.58 41.28 -17.53
C GLN A 52 35.71 42.71 -16.95
N THR A 53 36.65 42.82 -16.01
CA THR A 53 37.57 43.93 -15.69
C THR A 53 37.30 45.34 -16.25
N SER A 54 37.24 46.34 -15.36
CA SER A 54 38.13 47.53 -15.43
C SER A 54 38.06 48.35 -14.14
N GLN A 55 39.26 48.70 -13.65
CA GLN A 55 39.55 49.58 -12.52
C GLN A 55 38.97 51.00 -12.72
N LEU A 56 38.50 51.64 -11.65
CA LEU A 56 38.73 53.06 -11.34
C LEU A 56 38.06 53.45 -10.02
N ASP A 57 38.87 53.96 -9.10
CA ASP A 57 38.46 54.74 -7.94
C ASP A 57 37.49 55.87 -8.33
N LYS A 58 36.40 56.05 -7.58
CA LYS A 58 35.85 57.38 -7.28
C LYS A 58 34.84 57.37 -6.14
N SER A 59 35.01 58.41 -5.34
CA SER A 59 34.29 58.87 -4.15
C SER A 59 32.77 58.92 -4.26
N TYR A 60 32.14 58.60 -3.12
CA TYR A 60 30.76 58.87 -2.70
C TYR A 60 30.28 60.29 -3.04
N GLU A 61 29.08 60.39 -3.64
CA GLU A 61 28.07 61.46 -3.50
C GLU A 61 26.68 60.81 -3.79
N PRO A 62 25.59 61.19 -3.10
CA PRO A 62 24.30 60.53 -3.26
C PRO A 62 23.41 61.26 -4.27
N GLU A 63 23.03 60.60 -5.36
CA GLU A 63 21.92 61.07 -6.21
C GLU A 63 20.64 60.25 -5.96
N LYS A 64 19.53 60.99 -5.88
CA LYS A 64 18.18 60.53 -5.58
C LYS A 64 17.65 59.66 -6.73
N HIS A 65 17.26 58.43 -6.42
CA HIS A 65 16.45 57.61 -7.32
C HIS A 65 15.00 57.62 -6.82
N GLU A 66 14.11 58.28 -7.57
CA GLU A 66 12.67 58.19 -7.37
C GLU A 66 12.21 56.76 -7.68
N THR A 67 11.72 56.06 -6.67
CA THR A 67 11.07 54.77 -6.83
C THR A 67 9.66 55.02 -7.37
N ASN A 68 9.39 54.51 -8.56
CA ASN A 68 8.13 54.67 -9.28
C ASN A 68 7.07 53.70 -8.68
N VAL A 69 6.55 54.07 -7.49
CA VAL A 69 5.55 53.29 -6.72
C VAL A 69 4.21 53.21 -7.45
N GLU A 70 3.93 54.18 -8.31
CA GLU A 70 2.65 54.36 -9.01
C GLU A 70 2.39 53.26 -10.08
N LEU A 71 3.46 52.73 -10.69
CA LEU A 71 3.38 51.61 -11.64
C LEU A 71 3.09 50.27 -10.95
N LEU A 72 3.56 50.09 -9.70
CA LEU A 72 3.31 48.86 -8.93
C LEU A 72 1.90 48.85 -8.34
N GLU A 73 1.40 49.99 -7.85
CA GLU A 73 0.02 50.12 -7.37
C GLU A 73 -0.99 49.90 -8.50
N THR A 74 -0.70 50.34 -9.72
CA THR A 74 -1.57 50.10 -10.88
C THR A 74 -1.57 48.63 -11.29
N ALA A 75 -0.44 47.92 -11.14
CA ALA A 75 -0.36 46.48 -11.40
C ALA A 75 -1.08 45.65 -10.33
N ILE A 76 -1.07 46.06 -9.07
CA ILE A 76 -1.79 45.41 -7.96
C ILE A 76 -3.30 45.67 -8.07
N ASN A 77 -3.71 46.88 -8.46
CA ASN A 77 -5.13 47.24 -8.64
C ASN A 77 -5.77 46.62 -9.90
N ASN A 78 -4.97 46.20 -10.89
CA ASN A 78 -5.45 45.52 -12.11
C ASN A 78 -5.56 43.99 -11.96
N LEU A 79 -5.22 43.42 -10.80
CA LEU A 79 -5.61 42.06 -10.43
C LEU A 79 -7.07 42.09 -9.98
N LYS A 80 -7.99 42.24 -10.94
CA LYS A 80 -9.39 41.89 -10.72
C LYS A 80 -9.47 40.38 -10.57
N PHE A 81 -9.44 39.92 -9.33
CA PHE A 81 -9.96 38.60 -9.00
C PHE A 81 -11.45 38.64 -9.33
N GLU A 82 -11.85 37.91 -10.38
CA GLU A 82 -13.23 37.46 -10.47
C GLU A 82 -13.41 36.51 -9.28
N GLU A 83 -13.95 37.04 -8.18
CA GLU A 83 -14.55 36.21 -7.15
C GLU A 83 -15.69 35.48 -7.85
N GLU A 84 -15.40 34.28 -8.37
CA GLU A 84 -16.44 33.29 -8.60
C GLU A 84 -17.13 33.14 -7.25
N GLU A 85 -18.32 33.73 -7.11
CA GLU A 85 -19.24 33.49 -6.00
C GLU A 85 -19.69 32.01 -6.05
N GLU A 86 -18.76 31.09 -5.80
CA GLU A 86 -19.10 29.77 -5.33
C GLU A 86 -19.58 29.95 -3.89
N GLN A 87 -20.86 30.28 -3.76
CA GLN A 87 -21.66 29.90 -2.60
C GLN A 87 -21.72 28.36 -2.53
N GLU A 88 -20.59 27.68 -2.38
CA GLU A 88 -20.58 26.33 -1.81
C GLU A 88 -20.92 26.52 -0.34
N SER A 89 -22.20 26.36 -0.02
CA SER A 89 -22.63 26.03 1.32
C SER A 89 -21.65 25.00 1.90
N GLU A 90 -20.95 25.36 2.98
CA GLU A 90 -20.10 24.46 3.77
C GLU A 90 -20.98 23.38 4.41
N GLN A 91 -21.49 22.47 3.59
CA GLN A 91 -21.95 21.16 4.03
C GLN A 91 -20.66 20.35 4.20
N PRO A 92 -20.38 19.76 5.37
CA PRO A 92 -19.24 18.85 5.50
C PRO A 92 -19.40 17.77 4.43
N LYS A 93 -18.51 17.75 3.43
CA LYS A 93 -18.52 16.77 2.34
C LYS A 93 -18.36 15.38 2.96
N THR A 94 -19.47 14.73 3.28
CA THR A 94 -19.48 13.39 3.85
C THR A 94 -18.96 12.42 2.82
N LEU A 95 -17.95 11.63 3.18
CA LEU A 95 -17.44 10.60 2.30
C LEU A 95 -18.56 9.62 1.91
N PRO A 96 -18.55 9.09 0.68
CA PRO A 96 -19.51 8.07 0.28
C PRO A 96 -19.45 6.85 1.20
N GLU A 97 -20.58 6.14 1.36
CA GLU A 97 -20.68 4.95 2.23
C GLU A 97 -19.72 3.82 1.83
N TYR A 98 -19.31 3.78 0.55
CA TYR A 98 -18.38 2.79 0.01
C TYR A 98 -16.91 3.20 0.05
N ALA A 99 -16.59 4.32 0.71
CA ALA A 99 -15.22 4.74 0.93
C ALA A 99 -14.44 3.72 1.77
N CYS A 100 -13.17 3.54 1.45
CA CYS A 100 -12.28 2.67 2.19
C CYS A 100 -12.20 3.12 3.65
N ALA A 101 -12.55 2.22 4.58
CA ALA A 101 -12.58 2.51 6.01
C ALA A 101 -11.20 2.88 6.61
N TYR A 102 -10.10 2.58 5.92
CA TYR A 102 -8.76 3.00 6.32
C TYR A 102 -8.39 4.38 5.74
N CYS A 103 -8.26 4.47 4.41
CA CYS A 103 -7.67 5.65 3.77
C CYS A 103 -8.68 6.63 3.15
N GLY A 104 -9.96 6.25 3.04
CA GLY A 104 -11.01 7.09 2.45
C GLY A 104 -11.12 7.08 0.92
N ILE A 105 -10.32 6.27 0.22
CA ILE A 105 -10.44 6.09 -1.24
C ILE A 105 -11.83 5.54 -1.58
N HIS A 106 -12.48 6.15 -2.55
CA HIS A 106 -13.87 5.89 -2.92
C HIS A 106 -14.06 5.85 -4.44
N ASP A 107 -13.08 5.36 -5.21
CA ASP A 107 -13.37 4.96 -6.60
C ASP A 107 -14.09 3.61 -6.58
N PRO A 108 -15.34 3.51 -7.10
CA PRO A 108 -16.07 2.27 -7.29
C PRO A 108 -15.27 1.09 -7.85
N SER A 109 -14.34 1.35 -8.76
CA SER A 109 -13.55 0.28 -9.41
C SER A 109 -12.45 -0.29 -8.52
N THR A 110 -12.11 0.40 -7.44
CA THR A 110 -10.96 0.07 -6.56
C THR A 110 -11.37 -0.48 -5.21
N VAL A 111 -12.66 -0.37 -4.86
CA VAL A 111 -13.19 -0.75 -3.55
C VAL A 111 -13.93 -2.08 -3.58
N VAL A 112 -13.87 -2.78 -2.45
CA VAL A 112 -14.47 -4.10 -2.24
C VAL A 112 -15.13 -4.12 -0.87
N MET A 113 -16.34 -4.66 -0.79
CA MET A 113 -17.06 -4.85 0.46
C MET A 113 -16.68 -6.17 1.12
N CYS A 114 -16.36 -6.14 2.41
CA CYS A 114 -16.25 -7.34 3.23
C CYS A 114 -17.65 -7.76 3.71
N ASN A 115 -18.06 -8.99 3.40
CA ASN A 115 -19.44 -9.43 3.67
C ASN A 115 -19.74 -9.64 5.16
N ALA A 116 -18.72 -9.91 5.97
CA ALA A 116 -18.85 -10.16 7.40
C ALA A 116 -18.91 -8.84 8.20
N THR A 117 -18.06 -7.88 7.88
CA THR A 117 -18.00 -6.59 8.59
C THR A 117 -18.87 -5.51 7.97
N LYS A 118 -19.36 -5.72 6.73
CA LYS A 118 -20.14 -4.76 5.94
C LYS A 118 -19.41 -3.43 5.69
N LYS A 119 -18.08 -3.43 5.81
CA LYS A 119 -17.21 -2.28 5.53
C LYS A 119 -16.53 -2.41 4.17
N TRP A 120 -16.20 -1.28 3.57
CA TRP A 120 -15.51 -1.19 2.29
C TRP A 120 -14.03 -0.94 2.47
N PHE A 121 -13.22 -1.56 1.60
CA PHE A 121 -11.77 -1.42 1.59
C PHE A 121 -11.25 -1.35 0.16
N CYS A 122 -10.22 -0.54 -0.09
CA CYS A 122 -9.63 -0.44 -1.42
C CYS A 122 -8.58 -1.54 -1.68
N ASN A 123 -8.26 -1.75 -2.95
CA ASN A 123 -7.19 -2.64 -3.41
C ASN A 123 -5.81 -1.94 -3.46
N GLY A 124 -5.67 -0.74 -2.88
CA GLY A 124 -4.39 -0.02 -2.78
C GLY A 124 -3.59 -0.45 -1.55
N ARG A 125 -2.25 -0.34 -1.61
CA ARG A 125 -1.34 -0.69 -0.51
C ARG A 125 -1.11 0.45 0.47
N GLY A 126 -1.15 1.70 0.00
CA GLY A 126 -0.75 2.86 0.80
C GLY A 126 0.62 2.63 1.45
N ASN A 127 0.70 2.81 2.77
CA ASN A 127 1.93 2.61 3.55
C ASN A 127 2.02 1.22 4.21
N THR A 128 1.25 0.24 3.72
CA THR A 128 1.24 -1.14 4.25
C THR A 128 1.86 -2.13 3.28
N SER A 129 2.14 -3.35 3.75
CA SER A 129 2.79 -4.40 2.94
C SER A 129 1.84 -5.15 1.99
N GLY A 130 0.54 -4.86 2.02
CA GLY A 130 -0.49 -5.48 1.18
C GLY A 130 -1.65 -4.52 0.95
N SER A 131 -2.63 -4.88 0.13
CA SER A 131 -3.79 -4.02 -0.06
C SER A 131 -4.62 -3.90 1.23
N HIS A 132 -5.32 -2.78 1.41
CA HIS A 132 -6.20 -2.56 2.55
C HIS A 132 -7.24 -3.66 2.73
N ILE A 133 -7.87 -4.14 1.65
CA ILE A 133 -8.83 -5.24 1.72
C ILE A 133 -8.16 -6.55 2.19
N ILE A 134 -7.00 -6.93 1.65
CA ILE A 134 -6.34 -8.18 2.06
C ILE A 134 -5.84 -8.08 3.50
N HIS A 135 -5.31 -6.93 3.92
CA HIS A 135 -4.94 -6.70 5.31
C HIS A 135 -6.14 -6.87 6.24
N HIS A 136 -7.29 -6.29 5.88
CA HIS A 136 -8.53 -6.43 6.63
C HIS A 136 -8.98 -7.90 6.75
N LEU A 137 -9.08 -8.61 5.63
CA LEU A 137 -9.53 -10.00 5.60
C LEU A 137 -8.70 -10.91 6.53
N VAL A 138 -7.37 -10.71 6.53
CA VAL A 138 -6.46 -11.47 7.39
C VAL A 138 -6.64 -11.12 8.87
N ARG A 139 -6.77 -9.83 9.22
CA ARG A 139 -6.88 -9.38 10.62
C ARG A 139 -8.26 -9.69 11.23
N ALA A 140 -9.32 -9.47 10.46
CA ALA A 140 -10.70 -9.76 10.85
C ALA A 140 -11.06 -11.26 10.73
N LYS A 141 -10.18 -12.09 10.15
CA LYS A 141 -10.40 -13.53 9.88
C LYS A 141 -11.64 -13.78 9.01
N THR A 142 -11.88 -12.89 8.06
CA THR A 142 -12.99 -12.97 7.11
C THR A 142 -12.47 -13.41 5.76
N LYS A 143 -13.35 -13.96 4.92
CA LYS A 143 -12.94 -14.62 3.67
C LYS A 143 -13.84 -14.33 2.48
N GLU A 144 -14.93 -13.60 2.70
CA GLU A 144 -15.99 -13.40 1.71
C GLU A 144 -16.11 -11.92 1.39
N VAL A 145 -16.19 -11.61 0.09
CA VAL A 145 -16.25 -10.25 -0.41
C VAL A 145 -17.25 -10.09 -1.54
N THR A 146 -17.72 -8.86 -1.73
CA THR A 146 -18.58 -8.46 -2.85
C THR A 146 -17.98 -7.24 -3.54
N LEU A 147 -18.02 -7.25 -4.87
CA LEU A 147 -17.54 -6.15 -5.70
C LEU A 147 -18.56 -5.01 -5.77
N HIS A 148 -18.11 -3.80 -6.09
CA HIS A 148 -19.01 -2.66 -6.22
C HIS A 148 -19.90 -2.75 -7.47
N LYS A 149 -21.15 -2.28 -7.36
CA LYS A 149 -22.13 -2.24 -8.46
C LYS A 149 -21.65 -1.56 -9.75
N ASP A 150 -20.85 -0.51 -9.60
CA ASP A 150 -20.28 0.27 -10.71
C ASP A 150 -18.85 -0.18 -11.09
N GLY A 151 -18.37 -1.27 -10.49
CA GLY A 151 -17.08 -1.88 -10.81
C GLY A 151 -17.12 -2.75 -12.09
N PRO A 152 -15.96 -3.28 -12.53
CA PRO A 152 -15.84 -4.04 -13.79
C PRO A 152 -16.78 -5.25 -13.90
N LEU A 153 -17.01 -5.93 -12.78
CA LEU A 153 -17.88 -7.11 -12.68
C LEU A 153 -19.19 -6.84 -11.94
N LYS A 154 -19.52 -5.57 -11.67
CA LYS A 154 -20.72 -5.13 -10.93
C LYS A 154 -20.83 -5.79 -9.54
N ASP A 155 -22.03 -5.78 -8.97
CA ASP A 155 -22.37 -6.29 -7.62
C ASP A 155 -22.31 -7.83 -7.55
N THR A 156 -21.11 -8.37 -7.75
CA THR A 156 -20.84 -9.81 -7.83
C THR A 156 -20.13 -10.29 -6.58
N VAL A 157 -20.65 -11.37 -6.00
CA VAL A 157 -19.99 -12.10 -4.90
C VAL A 157 -18.97 -13.08 -5.49
N LEU A 158 -17.75 -13.06 -4.98
CA LEU A 158 -16.71 -13.97 -5.45
C LEU A 158 -16.91 -15.37 -4.86
N GLU A 159 -17.29 -16.32 -5.71
CA GLU A 159 -17.52 -17.70 -5.31
C GLU A 159 -17.06 -18.72 -6.35
N CYS A 160 -16.74 -19.93 -5.90
CA CYS A 160 -16.35 -21.03 -6.76
C CYS A 160 -17.55 -21.53 -7.56
N TYR A 161 -17.40 -21.65 -8.88
CA TYR A 161 -18.44 -22.16 -9.77
C TYR A 161 -18.92 -23.58 -9.42
N VAL A 162 -18.04 -24.43 -8.89
CA VAL A 162 -18.34 -25.85 -8.64
C VAL A 162 -18.95 -26.10 -7.26
N CYS A 163 -18.40 -25.49 -6.21
CA CYS A 163 -18.79 -25.77 -4.82
C CYS A 163 -19.42 -24.58 -4.08
N ALA A 164 -19.59 -23.44 -4.76
CA ALA A 164 -20.10 -22.19 -4.18
C ALA A 164 -19.30 -21.69 -2.96
N SER A 165 -18.04 -22.14 -2.78
CA SER A 165 -17.17 -21.64 -1.72
C SER A 165 -16.81 -20.19 -1.99
N LYS A 166 -17.04 -19.33 -0.99
CA LYS A 166 -16.80 -17.88 -1.04
C LYS A 166 -15.44 -17.47 -0.46
N ASN A 167 -14.55 -18.43 -0.20
CA ASN A 167 -13.25 -18.16 0.39
C ASN A 167 -12.26 -17.62 -0.65
N VAL A 168 -12.10 -16.30 -0.72
CA VAL A 168 -11.23 -15.65 -1.71
C VAL A 168 -9.77 -16.13 -1.70
N PHE A 169 -9.26 -16.60 -0.55
CA PHE A 169 -7.89 -17.11 -0.44
C PHE A 169 -7.70 -18.48 -1.10
N GLN A 170 -8.77 -19.22 -1.34
CA GLN A 170 -8.76 -20.50 -2.05
C GLN A 170 -9.19 -20.37 -3.50
N LEU A 171 -9.80 -19.24 -3.86
CA LEU A 171 -10.26 -18.96 -5.21
C LEU A 171 -9.11 -18.55 -6.12
N GLY A 172 -9.22 -19.00 -7.36
CA GLY A 172 -8.44 -18.55 -8.49
C GLY A 172 -9.31 -18.52 -9.73
N PHE A 173 -8.74 -18.08 -10.83
CA PHE A 173 -9.39 -18.10 -12.12
C PHE A 173 -8.67 -19.06 -13.07
N VAL A 174 -9.41 -19.58 -14.04
CA VAL A 174 -8.88 -20.30 -15.19
C VAL A 174 -9.39 -19.62 -16.46
N PRO A 175 -8.52 -19.23 -17.41
CA PRO A 175 -8.97 -18.72 -18.70
C PRO A 175 -9.62 -19.83 -19.54
N ALA A 176 -10.75 -19.54 -20.16
CA ALA A 176 -11.37 -20.44 -21.13
C ALA A 176 -10.61 -20.42 -22.47
N LYS A 177 -10.60 -21.56 -23.19
CA LYS A 177 -9.93 -21.68 -24.51
C LYS A 177 -10.57 -20.84 -25.61
N ALA A 178 -11.83 -20.44 -25.46
CA ALA A 178 -12.50 -19.47 -26.32
C ALA A 178 -12.41 -18.10 -25.63
N GLU A 179 -11.74 -17.16 -26.29
CA GLU A 179 -11.19 -15.95 -25.71
C GLU A 179 -12.24 -15.09 -24.95
N SER A 180 -11.79 -14.48 -23.85
CA SER A 180 -12.45 -13.52 -22.94
C SER A 180 -13.31 -14.03 -21.76
N VAL A 181 -13.58 -15.32 -21.63
CA VAL A 181 -14.31 -15.85 -20.45
C VAL A 181 -13.36 -16.40 -19.40
N VAL A 182 -13.53 -15.96 -18.14
CA VAL A 182 -12.81 -16.50 -16.98
C VAL A 182 -13.79 -17.22 -16.04
N VAL A 183 -13.35 -18.33 -15.43
CA VAL A 183 -14.16 -19.09 -14.47
C VAL A 183 -13.45 -19.09 -13.12
N LEU A 184 -14.20 -18.82 -12.04
CA LEU A 184 -13.68 -18.85 -10.67
C LEU A 184 -13.77 -20.25 -10.07
N LEU A 185 -12.65 -20.78 -9.58
CA LEU A 185 -12.55 -22.14 -9.04
C LEU A 185 -11.64 -22.19 -7.81
N CYS A 186 -11.98 -23.06 -6.85
CA CYS A 186 -11.05 -23.43 -5.78
C CYS A 186 -9.85 -24.19 -6.35
N ARG A 187 -8.65 -23.93 -5.83
CA ARG A 187 -7.42 -24.66 -6.20
C ARG A 187 -7.56 -26.18 -6.07
N HIS A 188 -8.12 -26.62 -4.95
CA HIS A 188 -8.43 -28.02 -4.67
C HIS A 188 -9.77 -28.12 -3.94
N PRO A 189 -10.63 -29.10 -4.26
CA PRO A 189 -10.50 -30.09 -5.33
C PRO A 189 -10.98 -29.60 -6.70
N CYS A 190 -11.67 -28.45 -6.79
CA CYS A 190 -12.46 -28.05 -7.96
C CYS A 190 -11.66 -27.87 -9.26
N ALA A 191 -10.51 -27.18 -9.23
CA ALA A 191 -9.69 -27.00 -10.43
C ALA A 191 -9.01 -28.30 -10.88
N GLN A 192 -8.80 -29.26 -9.97
CA GLN A 192 -8.09 -30.52 -10.24
C GLN A 192 -9.03 -31.67 -10.64
N GLN A 193 -10.27 -31.67 -10.15
CA GLN A 193 -11.26 -32.69 -10.49
C GLN A 193 -11.92 -32.35 -11.84
N ASN A 194 -11.20 -32.68 -12.91
CA ASN A 194 -11.57 -32.35 -14.28
C ASN A 194 -12.41 -33.46 -14.93
N LYS A 195 -13.53 -33.84 -14.31
CA LYS A 195 -14.31 -35.00 -14.79
C LYS A 195 -15.12 -34.70 -16.05
N ASP A 196 -15.62 -33.46 -16.20
CA ASP A 196 -16.56 -33.11 -17.27
C ASP A 196 -16.30 -31.72 -17.91
N MET A 197 -15.30 -30.97 -17.42
CA MET A 197 -15.09 -29.58 -17.85
C MET A 197 -13.82 -29.37 -18.67
N THR A 198 -13.87 -28.39 -19.56
CA THR A 198 -12.90 -28.15 -20.64
C THR A 198 -11.75 -27.21 -20.24
N TRP A 199 -11.48 -27.03 -18.95
CA TRP A 199 -10.39 -26.17 -18.47
C TRP A 199 -9.11 -26.95 -18.21
N ASP A 200 -7.95 -26.29 -18.31
CA ASP A 200 -6.65 -26.89 -17.98
C ASP A 200 -6.29 -26.59 -16.51
N PRO A 201 -6.15 -27.60 -15.63
CA PRO A 201 -5.77 -27.37 -14.23
C PRO A 201 -4.47 -26.58 -14.04
N ASN A 202 -3.54 -26.65 -15.00
CA ASN A 202 -2.27 -25.93 -14.93
C ASN A 202 -2.40 -24.43 -15.21
N SER A 203 -3.50 -24.02 -15.83
CA SER A 203 -3.79 -22.61 -16.13
C SER A 203 -4.45 -21.88 -14.95
N TRP A 204 -4.67 -22.56 -13.82
CA TRP A 204 -5.22 -21.94 -12.61
C TRP A 204 -4.24 -20.92 -12.02
N GLN A 205 -4.76 -19.72 -11.76
CA GLN A 205 -4.01 -18.65 -11.10
C GLN A 205 -4.82 -18.07 -9.92
N PRO A 206 -4.19 -17.75 -8.79
CA PRO A 206 -4.90 -17.23 -7.63
C PRO A 206 -5.49 -15.85 -7.90
N LEU A 207 -6.63 -15.53 -7.28
CA LEU A 207 -7.21 -14.18 -7.36
C LEU A 207 -6.41 -13.12 -6.61
N ILE A 208 -5.55 -13.56 -5.70
CA ILE A 208 -4.73 -12.70 -4.85
C ILE A 208 -3.26 -12.99 -5.18
N ILE A 209 -2.54 -11.98 -5.64
CA ILE A 209 -1.11 -12.01 -5.94
C ILE A 209 -0.46 -10.83 -5.22
N ASP A 210 0.70 -11.07 -4.61
CA ASP A 210 1.44 -10.08 -3.83
C ASP A 210 0.55 -9.30 -2.83
N ARG A 211 -0.34 -10.03 -2.15
CA ARG A 211 -1.27 -9.49 -1.13
C ARG A 211 -2.24 -8.43 -1.68
N GLN A 212 -2.58 -8.50 -2.96
CA GLN A 212 -3.57 -7.65 -3.64
C GLN A 212 -4.47 -8.50 -4.54
N PHE A 213 -5.69 -8.04 -4.79
CA PHE A 213 -6.50 -8.63 -5.85
C PHE A 213 -5.93 -8.28 -7.23
N LEU A 214 -6.16 -9.16 -8.20
CA LEU A 214 -5.82 -8.91 -9.60
C LEU A 214 -6.48 -7.61 -10.09
N SER A 215 -5.73 -6.80 -10.85
CA SER A 215 -6.16 -5.47 -11.29
C SER A 215 -7.37 -5.46 -12.22
N TRP A 216 -7.58 -6.54 -12.98
CA TRP A 216 -8.77 -6.71 -13.81
C TRP A 216 -10.03 -7.04 -13.00
N LEU A 217 -9.86 -7.61 -11.81
CA LEU A 217 -10.94 -7.93 -10.89
C LEU A 217 -11.31 -6.72 -10.05
N VAL A 218 -10.30 -6.06 -9.48
CA VAL A 218 -10.41 -4.83 -8.70
C VAL A 218 -9.26 -3.93 -9.08
N LYS A 219 -9.54 -2.76 -9.64
CA LYS A 219 -8.49 -1.82 -10.03
C LYS A 219 -7.67 -1.42 -8.82
N VAL A 220 -6.39 -1.14 -9.04
CA VAL A 220 -5.53 -0.54 -8.03
C VAL A 220 -5.69 0.98 -8.15
N PRO A 221 -5.97 1.71 -7.06
CA PRO A 221 -6.01 3.18 -7.08
C PRO A 221 -4.69 3.77 -7.60
N SER A 222 -4.73 4.92 -8.25
CA SER A 222 -3.52 5.56 -8.76
C SER A 222 -2.60 6.04 -7.63
N ASP A 223 -1.32 6.25 -7.92
CA ASP A 223 -0.37 6.74 -6.92
C ASP A 223 -0.78 8.12 -6.38
N GLU A 224 -1.31 9.00 -7.25
CA GLU A 224 -1.83 10.32 -6.85
C GLU A 224 -3.03 10.21 -5.90
N GLU A 225 -3.93 9.27 -6.13
CA GLU A 225 -5.06 9.00 -5.23
C GLU A 225 -4.57 8.45 -3.89
N GLN A 226 -3.60 7.53 -3.90
CA GLN A 226 -3.03 6.97 -2.68
C GLN A 226 -2.26 8.02 -1.86
N CYS A 227 -1.55 8.95 -2.51
CA CYS A 227 -0.87 10.06 -1.82
C CYS A 227 -1.84 11.08 -1.22
N ARG A 228 -2.95 11.38 -1.90
CA ARG A 228 -3.99 12.29 -1.40
C ARG A 228 -4.87 11.67 -0.32
N ALA A 229 -5.02 10.35 -0.33
CA ALA A 229 -5.77 9.62 0.67
C ALA A 229 -5.12 9.73 2.06
N ARG A 230 -5.89 9.37 3.09
CA ARG A 230 -5.39 9.39 4.47
C ARG A 230 -4.25 8.39 4.63
N GLN A 231 -3.10 8.90 5.08
CA GLN A 231 -1.89 8.13 5.31
C GLN A 231 -1.99 7.33 6.61
N MET A 232 -2.18 6.03 6.49
CA MET A 232 -2.34 5.12 7.63
C MET A 232 -1.13 4.21 7.77
N SER A 233 -0.55 4.14 8.98
CA SER A 233 0.49 3.16 9.29
C SER A 233 -0.11 1.77 9.57
N ALA A 234 0.68 0.72 9.35
CA ALA A 234 0.26 -0.65 9.66
C ALA A 234 -0.09 -0.83 11.16
N GLN A 235 0.56 -0.08 12.06
CA GLN A 235 0.27 -0.11 13.49
C GLN A 235 -1.09 0.51 13.81
N GLN A 236 -1.43 1.64 13.20
CA GLN A 236 -2.74 2.29 13.36
C GLN A 236 -3.87 1.38 12.86
N ILE A 237 -3.67 0.75 11.69
CA ILE A 237 -4.65 -0.23 11.16
C ILE A 237 -4.83 -1.41 12.11
N ASN A 238 -3.74 -1.94 12.68
CA ASN A 238 -3.83 -3.05 13.63
C ASN A 238 -4.60 -2.68 14.90
N LYS A 239 -4.37 -1.48 15.44
CA LYS A 239 -5.10 -0.96 16.61
C LYS A 239 -6.58 -0.74 16.29
N LEU A 240 -6.89 -0.22 15.10
CA LEU A 240 -8.27 -0.03 14.65
C LEU A 240 -9.03 -1.35 14.52
N GLU A 241 -8.40 -2.37 13.93
CA GLU A 241 -8.98 -3.71 13.81
C GLU A 241 -9.22 -4.37 15.16
N GLU A 242 -8.40 -4.06 16.15
CA GLU A 242 -8.62 -4.51 17.53
C GLU A 242 -9.79 -3.77 18.16
N LEU A 243 -9.89 -2.45 18.00
CA LEU A 243 -11.04 -1.68 18.44
C LEU A 243 -12.35 -2.16 17.79
N TRP A 244 -12.34 -2.54 16.51
CA TRP A 244 -13.54 -3.03 15.83
C TRP A 244 -14.08 -4.36 16.35
N LYS A 245 -13.28 -5.15 17.08
CA LYS A 245 -13.77 -6.37 17.73
C LYS A 245 -14.71 -6.05 18.89
N GLU A 246 -14.47 -4.94 19.57
CA GLU A 246 -15.28 -4.48 20.71
C GLU A 246 -16.36 -3.50 20.26
N ASN A 247 -15.98 -2.56 19.39
CA ASN A 247 -16.82 -1.48 18.89
C ASN A 247 -16.75 -1.39 17.37
N PRO A 248 -17.66 -2.06 16.64
CA PRO A 248 -17.66 -2.08 15.16
C PRO A 248 -17.80 -0.71 14.50
N ASN A 249 -18.31 0.30 15.22
CA ASN A 249 -18.50 1.66 14.73
C ASN A 249 -17.36 2.61 15.11
N ALA A 250 -16.30 2.12 15.75
CA ALA A 250 -15.14 2.94 16.08
C ALA A 250 -14.54 3.54 14.80
N THR A 251 -14.15 4.80 14.89
CA THR A 251 -13.51 5.54 13.82
C THR A 251 -12.03 5.73 14.14
N LEU A 252 -11.26 6.27 13.19
CA LEU A 252 -9.86 6.57 13.45
C LEU A 252 -9.67 7.62 14.54
N GLU A 253 -10.61 8.54 14.70
CA GLU A 253 -10.57 9.58 15.74
C GLU A 253 -10.63 8.97 17.15
N ASP A 254 -11.23 7.78 17.28
CA ASP A 254 -11.26 7.04 18.55
C ASP A 254 -9.91 6.40 18.91
N LEU A 255 -8.97 6.29 17.96
CA LEU A 255 -7.61 5.80 18.23
C LEU A 255 -6.75 6.84 18.96
N GLU A 256 -7.08 8.12 18.80
CA GLU A 256 -6.34 9.29 19.32
C GLU A 256 -6.82 9.72 20.71
N LYS A 257 -7.98 9.21 21.16
CA LYS A 257 -8.46 9.44 22.52
C LYS A 257 -7.55 8.71 23.53
N PRO A 258 -7.06 9.42 24.57
CA PRO A 258 -6.10 8.89 25.54
C PRO A 258 -6.68 7.81 26.45
#